data_AF-A0A969HA19-F1
#
_entry.id   AF-A0A969HA19-F1
#
_cell.length_a   1.000
_cell.length_b   1.000
_cell.length_c   1.000
_cell.angle_alpha   90.00
_cell.angle_beta   90.00
_cell.angle_gamma   90.00
#
_symmetry.space_group_name_H-M   'P 1'
#
loop_
_entity.id
_entity.type
_entity.pdbx_description
1 polymer ?
#
loop_
_entity_poly.entity_id
_entity_poly.type
_entity_poly.pdbx_seq_one_letter_code
_entity_poly.pdbx_strand_id
1 'polypeptide(L)'
;MKGKISKLLRDARKRAKKKGIPFDLKKEDVEIPKKCPILEIDLFFGNKNPCDNSPSMDRIVPEKGYTKENIKIISFKANTIKSFGTAEEHRKIAEYIEKNEALNGDK
;
A
#
# COMPACT_ATOMS: atom_id res chain seq x y z
N MET A 1 -13.09 -14.68 1.69
CA MET A 1 -11.78 -14.15 1.22
C MET A 1 -11.65 -14.07 -0.30
N LYS A 2 -11.92 -15.17 -1.05
CA LYS A 2 -11.79 -15.24 -2.52
C LYS A 2 -12.42 -14.08 -3.32
N GLY A 3 -13.60 -13.60 -2.93
CA GLY A 3 -14.28 -12.48 -3.62
C GLY A 3 -13.59 -11.12 -3.42
N LYS A 4 -12.91 -10.90 -2.29
CA LYS A 4 -12.22 -9.63 -1.99
C LYS A 4 -10.93 -9.49 -2.81
N ILE A 5 -10.19 -10.59 -3.03
CA ILE A 5 -9.02 -10.63 -3.92
C ILE A 5 -9.42 -10.34 -5.37
N SER A 6 -10.51 -10.94 -5.86
CA SER A 6 -11.02 -10.66 -7.21
C SER A 6 -11.38 -9.18 -7.41
N LYS A 7 -11.90 -8.51 -6.37
CA LYS A 7 -12.14 -7.06 -6.39
C LYS A 7 -10.82 -6.28 -6.50
N LEU A 8 -9.81 -6.59 -5.69
CA LEU A 8 -8.49 -5.95 -5.74
C LEU A 8 -7.85 -6.06 -7.13
N LEU A 9 -7.85 -7.26 -7.72
CA LEU A 9 -7.30 -7.49 -9.07
C LEU A 9 -8.03 -6.70 -10.14
N ARG A 10 -9.37 -6.66 -10.07
CA ARG A 10 -10.17 -5.86 -10.99
C ARG A 10 -9.83 -4.38 -10.89
N ASP A 11 -9.70 -3.86 -9.67
CA ASP A 11 -9.41 -2.45 -9.43
C ASP A 11 -7.96 -2.11 -9.85
N ALA A 12 -7.00 -3.01 -9.62
CA ALA A 12 -5.64 -2.92 -10.15
C ALA A 12 -5.61 -2.93 -11.68
N ARG A 13 -6.34 -3.85 -12.34
CA ARG A 13 -6.44 -3.91 -13.81
C ARG A 13 -7.01 -2.63 -14.40
N LYS A 14 -8.05 -2.06 -13.78
CA LYS A 14 -8.61 -0.75 -14.17
C LYS A 14 -7.56 0.36 -14.08
N ARG A 15 -6.80 0.42 -12.97
CA ARG A 15 -5.72 1.39 -12.78
C ARG A 15 -4.60 1.21 -13.81
N ALA A 16 -4.23 -0.04 -14.12
CA ALA A 16 -3.22 -0.36 -15.12
C ALA A 16 -3.62 0.16 -16.49
N LYS A 17 -4.85 -0.16 -16.93
CA LYS A 17 -5.41 0.31 -18.20
C LYS A 17 -5.46 1.83 -18.26
N LYS A 18 -5.91 2.51 -17.20
CA LYS A 18 -5.98 3.98 -17.15
C LYS A 18 -4.60 4.63 -17.29
N LYS A 19 -3.54 4.00 -16.77
CA LYS A 19 -2.17 4.53 -16.78
C LYS A 19 -1.32 4.02 -17.94
N GLY A 20 -1.83 3.12 -18.78
CA GLY A 20 -1.07 2.53 -19.89
C GLY A 20 0.12 1.66 -19.43
N ILE A 21 0.04 1.04 -18.25
CA ILE A 21 1.14 0.25 -17.66
C ILE A 21 0.86 -1.25 -17.72
N PRO A 22 1.90 -2.11 -17.64
CA PRO A 22 1.75 -3.56 -17.67
C PRO A 22 0.82 -4.11 -16.57
N PHE A 23 0.11 -5.19 -16.90
CA PHE A 23 -0.67 -5.97 -15.95
C PHE A 23 -0.54 -7.45 -16.27
N ASP A 24 0.14 -8.20 -15.40
CA ASP A 24 0.31 -9.64 -15.46
C ASP A 24 0.25 -10.22 -14.05
N LEU A 25 -0.94 -10.11 -13.44
CA LEU A 25 -1.24 -10.74 -12.15
C LEU A 25 -2.39 -11.72 -12.31
N LYS A 26 -2.20 -12.91 -11.73
CA LYS A 26 -3.24 -13.89 -11.52
C LYS A 26 -3.71 -13.87 -10.07
N LYS A 27 -4.76 -14.62 -9.76
CA LYS A 27 -5.34 -14.62 -8.41
C LYS A 27 -4.41 -15.29 -7.39
N GLU A 28 -3.65 -16.26 -7.87
CA GLU A 28 -2.72 -17.08 -7.12
C GLU A 28 -1.44 -16.31 -6.76
N ASP A 29 -1.14 -15.23 -7.49
CA ASP A 29 0.00 -14.35 -7.22
C ASP A 29 -0.26 -13.34 -6.09
N VAL A 30 -1.49 -13.29 -5.57
CA VAL A 30 -1.91 -12.31 -4.56
C VAL A 30 -2.16 -13.00 -3.23
N GLU A 31 -1.20 -12.86 -2.33
CA GLU A 31 -1.34 -13.22 -0.93
C GLU A 31 -1.54 -11.96 -0.07
N ILE A 32 -2.54 -11.99 0.82
CA ILE A 32 -2.80 -10.89 1.75
C ILE A 32 -2.21 -11.28 3.11
N PRO A 33 -1.14 -10.62 3.58
CA PRO A 33 -0.58 -10.91 4.88
C PRO A 33 -1.56 -10.49 5.98
N LYS A 34 -1.42 -11.07 7.18
CA LYS A 34 -2.24 -10.68 8.35
C LYS A 34 -1.94 -9.26 8.80
N LYS A 35 -0.69 -8.80 8.66
CA LYS A 35 -0.22 -7.47 9.05
C LYS A 35 0.41 -6.73 7.87
N CYS A 36 0.30 -5.40 7.91
CA CYS A 36 0.99 -4.52 6.98
C CYS A 36 2.50 -4.61 7.21
N PRO A 37 3.33 -4.88 6.18
CA PRO A 37 4.77 -5.03 6.36
C PRO A 37 5.50 -3.70 6.63
N ILE A 38 4.83 -2.54 6.51
CA ILE A 38 5.42 -1.21 6.74
C ILE A 38 5.02 -0.67 8.11
N LEU A 39 3.72 -0.70 8.43
CA LEU A 39 3.16 -0.06 9.63
C LEU A 39 2.80 -1.07 10.73
N GLU A 40 2.99 -2.37 10.49
CA GLU A 40 2.74 -3.47 11.43
C GLU A 40 1.30 -3.57 12.00
N ILE A 41 0.35 -2.84 11.42
CA ILE A 41 -1.08 -2.92 11.73
C ILE A 41 -1.76 -4.12 11.07
N ASP A 42 -2.81 -4.65 11.70
CA ASP A 42 -3.60 -5.74 11.12
C ASP A 42 -4.30 -5.32 9.83
N LEU A 43 -4.27 -6.18 8.82
CA LEU A 43 -4.96 -5.96 7.56
C LEU A 43 -6.34 -6.58 7.58
N PHE A 44 -7.35 -5.75 7.37
CA PHE A 44 -8.72 -6.20 7.19
C PHE A 44 -9.46 -5.29 6.22
N PHE A 45 -10.44 -5.86 5.55
CA PHE A 45 -11.27 -5.08 4.63
C PHE A 45 -12.40 -4.40 5.40
N GLY A 46 -12.54 -3.09 5.22
CA GLY A 46 -13.71 -2.35 5.70
C GLY A 46 -15.02 -2.88 5.13
N ASN A 47 -16.14 -2.55 5.79
CA ASN A 47 -17.46 -3.08 5.46
C ASN A 47 -17.97 -2.60 4.11
N LYS A 48 -18.13 -1.27 3.95
CA LYS A 48 -18.65 -0.65 2.71
C LYS A 48 -17.54 0.00 1.88
N ASN A 49 -16.69 0.78 2.55
CA ASN A 49 -15.60 1.53 1.93
C ASN A 49 -14.24 1.03 2.44
N PRO A 50 -13.15 1.25 1.68
CA PRO A 50 -11.81 1.06 2.20
C PRO A 50 -11.59 1.93 3.45
N CYS A 51 -11.12 1.31 4.51
CA CYS A 51 -10.51 1.96 5.67
C CYS A 51 -8.98 1.91 5.59
N ASP A 52 -8.30 2.58 6.52
CA ASP A 52 -6.83 2.62 6.63
C ASP A 52 -6.14 1.25 6.61
N ASN A 53 -6.74 0.25 7.26
CA ASN A 53 -6.25 -1.13 7.36
C ASN A 53 -6.57 -1.98 6.12
N SER A 54 -7.28 -1.43 5.13
CA SER A 54 -7.65 -2.17 3.92
C SER A 54 -6.42 -2.59 3.15
N PRO A 55 -6.32 -3.85 2.71
CA PRO A 55 -5.25 -4.29 1.83
C PRO A 55 -5.23 -3.49 0.53
N SER A 56 -4.06 -2.98 0.14
CA SER A 56 -3.82 -2.25 -1.11
C SER A 56 -2.65 -2.89 -1.86
N MET A 57 -2.81 -3.03 -3.19
CA MET A 57 -1.72 -3.43 -4.09
C MET A 57 -0.83 -2.23 -4.39
N ASP A 58 0.34 -2.19 -3.75
CA ASP A 58 1.39 -1.23 -4.01
C ASP A 58 2.32 -1.74 -5.12
N ARG A 59 2.80 -0.81 -5.96
CA ARG A 59 3.81 -1.07 -6.99
C ARG A 59 5.16 -0.61 -6.44
N ILE A 60 6.13 -1.52 -6.39
CA ILE A 60 7.51 -1.23 -5.95
C ILE A 60 8.12 -0.21 -6.92
N VAL A 61 8.14 -0.53 -8.20
CA VAL A 61 8.51 0.39 -9.29
C VAL A 61 7.23 0.75 -10.06
N PRO A 62 6.74 2.00 -9.99
CA PRO A 62 5.47 2.38 -10.62
C PRO A 62 5.35 1.99 -12.11
N GLU A 63 6.41 2.23 -12.89
CA GLU A 63 6.42 2.01 -14.34
C GLU A 63 6.41 0.52 -14.74
N LYS A 64 6.87 -0.37 -13.87
CA LYS A 64 6.84 -1.83 -14.12
C LYS A 64 5.43 -2.42 -14.00
N GLY A 65 4.43 -1.62 -13.65
CA GLY A 65 3.04 -2.05 -13.64
C GLY A 65 2.71 -3.04 -12.53
N TYR A 66 1.72 -3.89 -12.77
CA TYR A 66 1.25 -4.89 -11.81
C TYR A 66 1.73 -6.27 -12.26
N THR A 67 2.87 -6.71 -11.74
CA THR A 67 3.43 -8.07 -11.94
C THR A 67 3.73 -8.71 -10.59
N LYS A 68 3.86 -10.04 -10.55
CA LYS A 68 4.10 -10.79 -9.31
C LYS A 68 5.32 -10.28 -8.53
N GLU A 69 6.38 -9.93 -9.24
CA GLU A 69 7.67 -9.50 -8.68
C GLU A 69 7.68 -8.02 -8.30
N ASN A 70 6.73 -7.22 -8.82
CA ASN A 70 6.70 -5.77 -8.65
C ASN A 70 5.61 -5.28 -7.72
N ILE A 71 4.82 -6.17 -7.12
CA ILE A 71 3.77 -5.79 -6.18
C ILE A 71 4.05 -6.22 -4.75
N LYS A 72 3.50 -5.44 -3.81
CA LYS A 72 3.35 -5.83 -2.41
C LYS A 72 1.94 -5.49 -1.94
N ILE A 73 1.43 -6.28 -1.00
CA ILE A 73 0.20 -5.92 -0.29
C ILE A 73 0.60 -5.17 0.98
N ILE A 74 0.17 -3.91 1.06
CA ILE A 74 0.35 -3.04 2.23
C ILE A 74 -1.00 -2.44 2.64
N SER A 75 -1.08 -1.77 3.79
CA SER A 75 -2.31 -1.09 4.19
C SER A 75 -2.60 0.11 3.30
N PHE A 76 -3.88 0.47 3.15
CA PHE A 76 -4.31 1.64 2.40
C PHE A 76 -3.69 2.92 2.94
N LYS A 77 -3.57 3.04 4.28
CA LYS A 77 -2.84 4.12 4.94
C LYS A 77 -1.37 4.19 4.49
N ALA A 78 -0.64 3.08 4.56
CA ALA A 78 0.77 3.04 4.15
C ALA A 78 0.94 3.41 2.67
N ASN A 79 0.08 2.88 1.80
CA ASN A 79 0.10 3.19 0.37
C ASN A 79 -0.21 4.66 0.09
N THR A 80 -1.11 5.27 0.86
CA THR A 80 -1.45 6.69 0.74
C THR A 80 -0.24 7.54 1.12
N ILE A 81 0.36 7.32 2.29
CA ILE A 81 1.57 8.03 2.73
C ILE A 81 2.67 7.89 1.67
N LYS A 82 2.99 6.67 1.23
CA LYS A 82 3.99 6.41 0.19
C LYS A 82 3.71 7.16 -1.11
N SER A 83 2.44 7.38 -1.47
CA SER A 83 2.08 8.11 -2.70
C SER A 83 2.26 9.63 -2.61
N PHE A 84 2.39 10.18 -1.40
CA PHE A 84 2.58 11.60 -1.14
C PHE A 84 4.04 11.94 -0.83
N GLY A 85 4.96 11.47 -1.68
CA GLY A 85 6.35 11.88 -1.61
C GLY A 85 7.34 10.81 -2.01
N THR A 86 8.58 11.23 -2.13
CA THR A 86 9.77 10.42 -2.32
C THR A 86 10.26 9.85 -0.98
N ALA A 87 11.10 8.82 -1.04
CA ALA A 87 11.72 8.26 0.17
C ALA A 87 12.54 9.31 0.96
N GLU A 88 13.12 10.30 0.27
CA GLU A 88 13.86 11.38 0.93
C GLU A 88 12.93 12.35 1.66
N GLU A 89 11.80 12.74 1.05
CA GLU A 89 10.79 13.58 1.71
C GLU A 89 10.21 12.89 2.94
N HIS A 90 9.91 11.59 2.85
CA HIS A 90 9.45 10.80 4.00
C HIS A 90 10.46 10.77 5.14
N ARG A 91 11.76 10.66 4.85
CA ARG A 91 12.83 10.75 5.86
C ARG A 91 12.90 12.13 6.50
N LYS A 92 12.87 13.21 5.71
CA LYS A 92 12.89 14.59 6.23
C LYS A 92 11.70 14.87 7.15
N ILE A 93 10.52 14.36 6.79
CA ILE A 93 9.31 14.47 7.61
C ILE A 93 9.49 13.70 8.92
N ALA A 94 9.97 12.46 8.87
CA ALA A 94 10.23 11.65 10.05
C ALA A 94 11.23 12.35 11.00
N GLU A 95 12.37 12.79 10.48
CA GLU A 95 13.38 13.52 11.26
C GLU A 95 12.83 14.80 11.90
N TYR A 96 11.98 15.55 11.18
CA TYR A 96 11.32 16.72 11.74
C TYR A 96 10.39 16.36 12.89
N ILE A 97 9.56 15.32 12.74
CA ILE A 97 8.64 14.86 13.80
C ILE A 97 9.43 14.41 15.02
N GLU A 98 10.44 13.54 14.86
CA GLU A 98 11.26 13.02 15.95
C GLU A 98 11.96 14.14 16.73
N LYS A 99 12.54 15.12 16.02
CA LYS A 99 13.15 16.30 16.66
C LYS A 99 12.16 17.09 17.50
N ASN A 100 10.90 17.20 17.06
CA ASN A 100 9.88 17.94 17.80
C ASN A 100 9.21 17.11 18.90
N GLU A 101 9.15 15.78 18.77
CA GLU A 101 8.72 14.89 19.85
C GLU A 101 9.72 14.90 21.01
N ALA A 102 11.02 14.90 20.70
CA ALA A 102 12.07 15.07 21.71
C ALA A 102 11.98 16.41 22.48
N LEU A 103 11.41 17.46 21.86
CA LEU A 103 11.15 18.75 22.52
C LEU A 103 9.89 18.72 23.39
N ASN A 104 8.98 17.76 23.18
CA ASN A 104 7.75 17.61 23.96
C ASN A 104 7.92 16.73 25.20
N GLY A 105 9.12 16.14 25.40
CA GLY A 105 9.53 15.41 26.59
C GLY A 105 8.86 14.04 26.71
N ASP A 106 9.65 13.07 27.21
CA ASP A 106 9.18 11.76 27.64
C ASP A 106 7.91 11.90 28.50
N LYS A 107 6.78 11.44 27.97
CA LYS A 107 5.58 11.13 28.76
C LYS A 107 5.41 9.63 28.85
#